data_AF-A0A523Y7J1-F1
#
_entry.id   AF-A0A523Y7J1-F1
#
_cell.length_a   1.000
_cell.length_b   1.000
_cell.length_c   1.000
_cell.angle_alpha   90.00
_cell.angle_beta   90.00
_cell.angle_gamma   90.00
#
_symmetry.space_group_name_H-M   'P 1'
#
loop_
_entity.id
_entity.type
_entity.pdbx_description
1 polymer ?
#
loop_
_entity_poly.entity_id
_entity_poly.type
_entity_poly.pdbx_seq_one_letter_code
_entity_poly.pdbx_strand_id
1 'polypeptide(L)'
;MRKIVTISLALGLTSTLMAKPNIPNTEMKARIAEMAGKKGMFALHEVFPKDYFLIGKNLPFIVSLTLHHPESSTLELTKEQIGKIQEIKGNTVPVVIKSAKEIKALELALSDKIVKGAKATELGAEVDKIATLKAALTKKHLKCIESVREILTEKQRKILLSYAGKKMEHKK
;
A
#
# COMPACT_ATOMS: atom_id res chain seq x y z
N MET A 1 47.80 46.14 16.67
CA MET A 1 47.41 45.52 15.38
C MET A 1 47.65 44.01 15.45
N ARG A 2 46.77 43.22 14.79
CA ARG A 2 46.72 41.73 14.63
C ARG A 2 45.98 40.98 15.76
N LYS A 3 44.65 40.83 15.66
CA LYS A 3 43.82 39.90 14.83
C LYS A 3 43.55 38.58 15.59
N ILE A 4 42.45 38.58 16.35
CA ILE A 4 41.80 37.36 16.84
C ILE A 4 41.04 36.76 15.64
N VAL A 5 41.43 35.55 15.22
CA VAL A 5 40.73 34.79 14.18
C VAL A 5 39.68 33.95 14.88
N THR A 6 38.43 34.40 14.85
CA THR A 6 37.28 33.61 15.29
C THR A 6 36.95 32.60 14.20
N ILE A 7 37.27 31.33 14.43
CA ILE A 7 36.84 30.22 13.57
C ILE A 7 35.36 29.97 13.87
N SER A 8 34.49 30.49 13.00
CA SER A 8 33.07 30.17 13.02
C SER A 8 32.87 28.73 12.55
N LEU A 9 32.62 27.82 13.48
CA LEU A 9 32.17 26.46 13.20
C LEU A 9 30.76 26.53 12.60
N ALA A 10 30.68 26.52 11.28
CA ALA A 10 29.41 26.37 10.59
C ALA A 10 28.88 24.96 10.89
N LEU A 11 27.93 24.86 11.83
CA LEU A 11 27.09 23.69 11.96
C LEU A 11 26.40 23.46 10.61
N GLY A 12 26.87 22.45 9.87
CA GLY A 12 26.18 21.91 8.72
C GLY A 12 24.86 21.32 9.20
N LEU A 13 23.81 22.15 9.25
CA LEU A 13 22.44 21.71 9.16
C LEU A 13 22.33 21.05 7.78
N THR A 14 22.56 19.74 7.71
CA THR A 14 22.09 18.94 6.59
C THR A 14 20.59 19.14 6.57
N SER A 15 20.15 20.00 5.67
CA SER A 15 18.75 20.24 5.41
C SER A 15 18.13 18.89 5.07
N THR A 16 17.44 18.28 6.03
CA THR A 16 16.27 17.48 5.73
C THR A 16 15.27 18.45 5.11
N LEU A 17 15.54 18.86 3.87
CA LEU A 17 14.57 19.43 2.95
C LEU A 17 13.36 18.51 3.08
N MET A 18 12.28 19.04 3.63
CA MET A 18 11.07 18.31 3.99
C MET A 18 10.73 17.32 2.88
N ALA A 19 10.93 16.02 3.13
CA ALA A 19 10.64 14.99 2.14
C ALA A 19 9.17 15.09 1.72
N LYS A 20 8.90 14.81 0.45
CA LYS A 20 7.55 14.88 -0.13
C LYS A 20 7.24 13.60 -0.90
N PRO A 21 5.96 13.29 -1.13
CA PRO A 21 5.60 12.23 -2.05
C PRO A 21 6.16 12.48 -3.46
N ASN A 22 6.70 11.44 -4.12
CA ASN A 22 7.05 11.51 -5.53
C ASN A 22 5.85 11.89 -6.40
N ILE A 23 4.66 11.39 -6.02
CA ILE A 23 3.37 11.70 -6.65
C ILE A 23 2.33 11.87 -5.54
N PRO A 24 1.58 12.99 -5.48
CA PRO A 24 0.44 13.14 -4.58
C PRO A 24 -0.65 12.07 -4.80
N ASN A 25 -1.36 11.67 -3.73
CA ASN A 25 -2.30 10.54 -3.77
C ASN A 25 -3.70 10.86 -3.24
N THR A 26 -4.05 12.14 -3.11
CA THR A 26 -5.31 12.59 -2.50
C THR A 26 -6.55 12.11 -3.26
N GLU A 27 -6.57 12.27 -4.59
CA GLU A 27 -7.73 11.88 -5.41
C GLU A 27 -7.98 10.37 -5.45
N MET A 28 -6.92 9.58 -5.54
CA MET A 28 -7.02 8.12 -5.58
C MET A 28 -7.57 7.56 -4.27
N LYS A 29 -7.19 8.13 -3.11
CA LYS A 29 -7.75 7.71 -1.82
C LYS A 29 -9.27 7.91 -1.77
N ALA A 30 -9.76 9.05 -2.26
CA ALA A 30 -11.19 9.32 -2.33
C ALA A 30 -11.91 8.33 -3.26
N ARG A 31 -11.36 8.08 -4.45
CA ARG A 31 -11.90 7.10 -5.41
C ARG A 31 -11.93 5.68 -4.85
N ILE A 32 -10.89 5.25 -4.14
CA ILE A 32 -10.84 3.91 -3.51
C ILE A 32 -11.91 3.80 -2.41
N ALA A 33 -12.11 4.85 -1.61
CA ALA A 33 -13.14 4.88 -0.58
C ALA A 33 -14.55 4.76 -1.18
N GLU A 34 -14.81 5.46 -2.28
CA GLU A 34 -16.06 5.34 -3.04
C GLU A 34 -16.26 3.91 -3.59
N MET A 35 -15.22 3.35 -4.20
CA MET A 35 -15.26 1.99 -4.77
C MET A 35 -15.44 0.89 -3.73
N ALA A 36 -15.06 1.12 -2.46
CA ALA A 36 -15.24 0.15 -1.39
C ALA A 36 -16.72 -0.19 -1.18
N GLY A 37 -17.62 0.75 -1.43
CA GLY A 37 -19.07 0.57 -1.24
C GLY A 37 -19.47 0.27 0.21
N LYS A 38 -20.63 -0.36 0.39
CA LYS A 38 -21.20 -0.66 1.71
C LYS A 38 -20.29 -1.59 2.52
N LYS A 39 -20.00 -1.21 3.78
CA LYS A 39 -19.31 -2.08 4.74
C LYS A 39 -20.23 -3.18 5.25
N GLY A 40 -19.66 -4.35 5.55
CA GLY A 40 -20.39 -5.41 6.24
C GLY A 40 -20.69 -5.02 7.69
N MET A 41 -21.77 -5.57 8.26
CA MET A 41 -22.18 -5.25 9.64
C MET A 41 -21.12 -5.61 10.69
N PHE A 42 -20.23 -6.57 10.39
CA PHE A 42 -19.12 -6.98 11.26
C PHE A 42 -17.77 -6.38 10.86
N ALA A 43 -17.71 -5.55 9.81
CA ALA A 43 -16.47 -5.03 9.23
C ALA A 43 -16.27 -3.52 9.51
N LEU A 44 -16.38 -3.11 10.77
CA LEU A 44 -16.36 -1.69 11.18
C LEU A 44 -15.08 -0.96 10.73
N HIS A 45 -13.94 -1.65 10.84
CA HIS A 45 -12.61 -1.11 10.56
C HIS A 45 -12.03 -1.56 9.20
N GLU A 46 -12.89 -1.93 8.25
CA GLU A 46 -12.45 -2.35 6.91
C GLU A 46 -11.52 -1.31 6.25
N VAL A 47 -10.39 -1.79 5.75
CA VAL A 47 -9.41 -1.08 4.93
C VAL A 47 -9.41 -1.67 3.52
N PHE A 48 -10.25 -1.13 2.63
CA PHE A 48 -10.34 -1.56 1.25
C PHE A 48 -9.18 -1.00 0.38
N PRO A 49 -8.55 -1.79 -0.52
CA PRO A 49 -8.74 -3.23 -0.76
C PRO A 49 -7.82 -4.13 0.09
N LYS A 50 -7.02 -3.55 1.00
CA LYS A 50 -5.96 -4.24 1.76
C LYS A 50 -6.46 -5.46 2.55
N ASP A 51 -7.65 -5.39 3.13
CA ASP A 51 -8.18 -6.48 3.97
C ASP A 51 -8.62 -7.73 3.18
N TYR A 52 -8.71 -7.62 1.85
CA TYR A 52 -9.11 -8.72 0.97
C TYR A 52 -7.93 -9.56 0.48
N PHE A 53 -6.70 -9.20 0.84
CA PHE A 53 -5.55 -10.07 0.65
C PHE A 53 -5.53 -11.17 1.71
N LEU A 54 -5.00 -12.35 1.36
CA LEU A 54 -4.86 -13.47 2.29
C LEU A 54 -3.97 -13.11 3.48
N ILE A 55 -2.89 -12.35 3.24
CA ILE A 55 -1.92 -11.90 4.24
C ILE A 55 -1.77 -10.37 4.24
N GLY A 56 -2.87 -9.64 4.03
CA GLY A 56 -2.88 -8.20 3.77
C GLY A 56 -2.17 -7.33 4.81
N LYS A 57 -2.17 -7.72 6.09
CA LYS A 57 -1.50 -6.99 7.17
C LYS A 57 0.03 -6.96 7.05
N ASN A 58 0.61 -7.99 6.43
CA ASN A 58 2.07 -8.19 6.31
C ASN A 58 2.58 -8.03 4.87
N LEU A 59 1.76 -7.54 3.94
CA LEU A 59 2.18 -7.28 2.56
C LEU A 59 2.67 -5.83 2.39
N PRO A 60 3.87 -5.61 1.82
CA PRO A 60 4.31 -4.27 1.45
C PRO A 60 3.53 -3.82 0.21
N PHE A 61 2.81 -2.71 0.32
CA PHE A 61 2.16 -2.05 -0.82
C PHE A 61 3.18 -1.17 -1.55
N ILE A 62 4.18 -1.82 -2.15
CA ILE A 62 5.43 -1.18 -2.59
C ILE A 62 5.20 -0.04 -3.59
N VAL A 63 4.23 -0.14 -4.50
CA VAL A 63 3.86 0.96 -5.41
C VAL A 63 3.46 2.21 -4.63
N SER A 64 2.66 2.06 -3.57
CA SER A 64 2.28 3.19 -2.73
C SER A 64 3.47 3.70 -1.92
N LEU A 65 4.34 2.81 -1.46
CA LEU A 65 5.53 3.21 -0.71
C LEU A 65 6.53 3.99 -1.56
N THR A 66 6.67 3.64 -2.85
CA THR A 66 7.61 4.28 -3.77
C THR A 66 7.07 5.55 -4.41
N LEU A 67 5.75 5.66 -4.63
CA LEU A 67 5.16 6.84 -5.27
C LEU A 67 4.54 7.83 -4.30
N HIS A 68 3.93 7.35 -3.22
CA HIS A 68 2.95 8.14 -2.47
C HIS A 68 3.29 8.34 -0.99
N HIS A 69 4.29 7.62 -0.48
CA HIS A 69 4.73 7.80 0.90
C HIS A 69 5.29 9.23 1.10
N PRO A 70 5.06 9.88 2.25
CA PRO A 70 5.63 11.21 2.52
C PRO A 70 7.15 11.28 2.36
N GLU A 71 7.86 10.21 2.70
CA GLU A 71 9.31 10.09 2.52
C GLU A 71 9.73 9.60 1.12
N SER A 72 8.81 9.34 0.19
CA SER A 72 9.18 8.66 -1.07
C SER A 72 10.14 9.44 -1.97
N SER A 73 10.20 10.78 -1.87
CA SER A 73 11.23 11.57 -2.59
C SER A 73 12.66 11.22 -2.20
N THR A 74 12.90 10.63 -1.02
CA THR A 74 14.24 10.21 -0.61
C THR A 74 14.76 9.02 -1.41
N LEU A 75 13.90 8.36 -2.19
CA LEU A 75 14.31 7.32 -3.14
C LEU A 75 15.04 7.88 -4.36
N GLU A 76 14.94 9.19 -4.63
CA GLU A 76 15.58 9.82 -5.79
C GLU A 76 15.29 9.05 -7.10
N LEU A 77 14.02 8.65 -7.30
CA LEU A 77 13.63 7.86 -8.47
C LEU A 77 13.87 8.65 -9.75
N THR A 78 14.43 8.01 -10.78
CA THR A 78 14.53 8.62 -12.10
C THR A 78 13.14 8.74 -12.73
N LYS A 79 12.99 9.64 -13.72
CA LYS A 79 11.74 9.75 -14.50
C LYS A 79 11.34 8.42 -15.14
N GLU A 80 12.32 7.65 -15.62
CA GLU A 80 12.09 6.33 -16.19
C GLU A 80 11.57 5.34 -15.15
N GLN A 81 12.17 5.29 -13.96
CA GLN A 81 11.69 4.43 -12.87
C GLN A 81 10.26 4.80 -12.47
N ILE A 82 9.96 6.09 -12.33
CA ILE A 82 8.61 6.57 -12.01
C ILE A 82 7.61 6.09 -13.08
N GLY A 83 7.93 6.26 -14.37
CA GLY A 83 7.09 5.82 -15.47
C GLY A 83 6.78 4.31 -15.42
N LYS A 84 7.81 3.47 -15.25
CA LYS A 84 7.63 2.01 -15.14
C LYS A 84 6.77 1.62 -13.94
N ILE A 85 6.95 2.27 -12.79
CA ILE A 85 6.13 1.98 -11.59
C ILE A 85 4.69 2.45 -11.80
N GLN A 86 4.45 3.57 -12.48
CA GLN A 86 3.10 4.02 -12.84
C GLN A 86 2.40 3.07 -13.81
N GLU A 87 3.13 2.50 -14.77
CA GLU A 87 2.60 1.48 -15.68
C GLU A 87 2.18 0.22 -14.91
N ILE A 88 3.05 -0.29 -14.02
CA ILE A 88 2.73 -1.41 -13.12
C ILE A 88 1.47 -1.09 -12.29
N LYS A 89 1.36 0.14 -11.76
CA LYS A 89 0.18 0.60 -11.01
C LYS A 89 -1.07 0.56 -11.88
N GLY A 90 -1.00 1.08 -13.11
CA GLY A 90 -2.11 1.11 -14.07
C GLY A 90 -2.63 -0.29 -14.42
N ASN A 91 -1.74 -1.27 -14.51
CA ASN A 91 -2.11 -2.66 -14.80
C ASN A 91 -2.59 -3.42 -13.56
N THR A 92 -2.01 -3.15 -12.40
CA THR A 92 -2.25 -3.93 -11.17
C THR A 92 -3.48 -3.45 -10.40
N VAL A 93 -3.64 -2.13 -10.21
CA VAL A 93 -4.68 -1.57 -9.34
C VAL A 93 -6.09 -1.94 -9.82
N PRO A 94 -6.46 -1.83 -11.10
CA PRO A 94 -7.80 -2.21 -11.56
C PRO A 94 -8.12 -3.69 -11.27
N VAL A 95 -7.14 -4.58 -11.46
CA VAL A 95 -7.28 -6.02 -11.18
C VAL A 95 -7.48 -6.27 -9.69
N VAL A 96 -6.68 -5.60 -8.84
CA VAL A 96 -6.82 -5.70 -7.38
C VAL A 96 -8.20 -5.22 -6.92
N ILE A 97 -8.65 -4.06 -7.41
CA ILE A 97 -9.97 -3.50 -7.06
C ILE A 97 -11.09 -4.45 -7.49
N LYS A 98 -11.04 -4.98 -8.71
CA LYS A 98 -12.03 -5.94 -9.21
C LYS A 98 -12.09 -7.19 -8.34
N SER A 99 -10.94 -7.80 -8.05
CA SER A 99 -10.88 -9.01 -7.21
C SER A 99 -11.31 -8.73 -5.77
N ALA A 100 -10.92 -7.60 -5.18
CA ALA A 100 -11.36 -7.23 -3.83
C ALA A 100 -12.87 -7.02 -3.75
N LYS A 101 -13.50 -6.40 -4.76
CA LYS A 101 -14.96 -6.28 -4.84
C LYS A 101 -15.66 -7.64 -4.91
N GLU A 102 -15.12 -8.57 -5.70
CA GLU A 102 -15.68 -9.93 -5.81
C GLU A 102 -15.59 -10.67 -4.48
N ILE A 103 -14.42 -10.66 -3.82
CA ILE A 103 -14.22 -11.29 -2.52
C ILE A 103 -15.14 -10.65 -1.48
N LYS A 104 -15.23 -9.31 -1.46
CA LYS A 104 -16.14 -8.57 -0.57
C LYS A 104 -17.59 -9.00 -0.74
N ALA A 105 -18.07 -9.11 -1.97
CA ALA A 105 -19.44 -9.53 -2.24
C ALA A 105 -19.71 -10.94 -1.69
N LEU A 106 -18.75 -11.86 -1.85
CA LEU A 106 -18.85 -13.22 -1.29
C LEU A 106 -18.82 -13.22 0.24
N GLU A 107 -17.92 -12.45 0.87
CA GLU A 107 -17.86 -12.33 2.33
C GLU A 107 -19.17 -11.74 2.91
N LEU A 108 -19.77 -10.75 2.23
CA LEU A 108 -21.05 -10.17 2.62
C LEU A 108 -22.20 -11.17 2.49
N ALA A 109 -22.26 -11.91 1.38
CA ALA A 109 -23.28 -12.93 1.17
C ALA A 109 -23.15 -14.07 2.20
N LEU A 110 -21.92 -14.49 2.50
CA LEU A 110 -21.64 -15.50 3.53
C LEU A 110 -22.06 -15.00 4.91
N SER A 111 -21.75 -13.74 5.25
CA SER A 111 -22.19 -13.12 6.50
C SER A 111 -23.71 -13.09 6.65
N ASP A 112 -24.46 -12.82 5.57
CA ASP A 112 -25.92 -12.83 5.58
C ASP A 112 -26.47 -14.23 5.82
N LYS A 113 -25.89 -15.27 5.19
CA LYS A 113 -26.25 -16.68 5.46
C LYS A 113 -26.03 -17.06 6.93
N ILE A 114 -24.91 -16.63 7.52
CA ILE A 114 -24.60 -16.87 8.94
C ILE A 114 -25.65 -16.24 9.85
N VAL A 115 -26.01 -14.98 9.60
CA VAL A 115 -27.04 -14.27 10.39
C VAL A 115 -28.41 -14.95 10.27
N LYS A 116 -28.71 -15.55 9.11
CA LYS A 116 -29.94 -16.32 8.86
C LYS A 116 -29.91 -17.75 9.42
N GLY A 117 -28.83 -18.16 10.08
CA GLY A 117 -28.75 -19.45 10.78
C GLY A 117 -28.28 -20.63 9.93
N ALA A 118 -27.61 -20.39 8.79
CA ALA A 118 -26.98 -21.45 8.01
C ALA A 118 -25.97 -22.25 8.87
N LYS A 119 -25.96 -23.58 8.69
CA LYS A 119 -25.04 -24.47 9.42
C LYS A 119 -23.66 -24.43 8.79
N ALA A 120 -22.61 -24.61 9.60
CA ALA A 120 -21.23 -24.63 9.12
C ALA A 120 -20.99 -25.62 7.96
N THR A 121 -21.67 -26.78 7.98
CA THR A 121 -21.61 -27.81 6.92
C THR A 121 -22.08 -27.32 5.55
N GLU A 122 -22.88 -26.25 5.51
CA GLU A 122 -23.45 -25.66 4.28
C GLU A 122 -22.59 -24.50 3.74
N LEU A 123 -21.58 -24.07 4.49
CA LEU A 123 -20.79 -22.86 4.19
C LEU A 123 -19.39 -23.15 3.64
N GLY A 124 -18.95 -24.40 3.68
CA GLY A 124 -17.58 -24.79 3.33
C GLY A 124 -17.18 -24.37 1.91
N ALA A 125 -18.06 -24.59 0.93
CA ALA A 125 -17.78 -24.26 -0.46
C ALA A 125 -17.54 -22.75 -0.69
N GLU A 126 -18.31 -21.88 -0.04
CA GLU A 126 -18.09 -20.43 -0.11
C GLU A 126 -16.80 -20.00 0.58
N VAL A 127 -16.48 -20.61 1.73
CA VAL A 127 -15.21 -20.36 2.45
C VAL A 127 -14.02 -20.72 1.56
N ASP A 128 -14.04 -21.89 0.93
CA ASP A 128 -12.97 -22.35 0.04
C ASP A 128 -12.83 -21.46 -1.20
N LYS A 129 -13.96 -21.00 -1.75
CA LYS A 129 -13.97 -20.05 -2.87
C LYS A 129 -13.34 -18.71 -2.47
N ILE A 130 -13.71 -18.16 -1.32
CA ILE A 130 -13.12 -16.93 -0.78
C ILE A 130 -11.62 -17.13 -0.58
N ALA A 131 -11.19 -18.21 0.07
CA ALA A 131 -9.78 -18.51 0.31
C ALA A 131 -8.98 -18.58 -1.00
N THR A 132 -9.51 -19.26 -2.01
CA THR A 132 -8.91 -19.39 -3.34
C THR A 132 -8.71 -18.02 -4.00
N LEU A 133 -9.73 -17.16 -3.96
CA LEU A 133 -9.66 -15.81 -4.53
C LEU A 133 -8.68 -14.92 -3.78
N LYS A 134 -8.67 -14.93 -2.44
CA LYS A 134 -7.70 -14.18 -1.61
C LYS A 134 -6.27 -14.63 -1.88
N ALA A 135 -6.06 -15.94 -2.05
CA ALA A 135 -4.76 -16.51 -2.41
C ALA A 135 -4.31 -16.05 -3.82
N ALA A 136 -5.21 -16.12 -4.81
CA ALA A 136 -4.92 -15.67 -6.17
C ALA A 136 -4.58 -14.17 -6.21
N LEU A 137 -5.35 -13.33 -5.51
CA LEU A 137 -5.10 -11.89 -5.39
C LEU A 137 -3.74 -11.62 -4.73
N THR A 138 -3.41 -12.34 -3.66
CA THR A 138 -2.11 -12.25 -2.98
C THR A 138 -0.96 -12.59 -3.92
N LYS A 139 -1.05 -13.71 -4.66
CA LYS A 139 -0.03 -14.12 -5.63
C LYS A 139 0.19 -13.06 -6.72
N LYS A 140 -0.87 -12.41 -7.20
CA LYS A 140 -0.75 -11.28 -8.14
C LYS A 140 0.01 -10.09 -7.52
N HIS A 141 -0.26 -9.76 -6.26
CA HIS A 141 0.46 -8.69 -5.57
C HIS A 141 1.91 -9.03 -5.29
N LEU A 142 2.25 -10.29 -5.03
CA LEU A 142 3.65 -10.73 -4.94
C LEU A 142 4.43 -10.46 -6.23
N LYS A 143 3.82 -10.71 -7.40
CA LYS A 143 4.41 -10.35 -8.70
C LYS A 143 4.58 -8.84 -8.85
N CYS A 144 3.58 -8.05 -8.44
CA CYS A 144 3.72 -6.58 -8.42
C CYS A 144 4.90 -6.13 -7.54
N ILE A 145 5.08 -6.75 -6.37
CA ILE A 145 6.21 -6.46 -5.48
C ILE A 145 7.54 -6.77 -6.16
N GLU A 146 7.65 -7.94 -6.79
CA GLU A 146 8.82 -8.36 -7.56
C GLU A 146 9.16 -7.35 -8.67
N SER A 147 8.20 -7.03 -9.54
CA SER A 147 8.43 -6.10 -10.67
C SER A 147 8.87 -4.71 -10.21
N VAL A 148 8.33 -4.19 -9.11
CA VAL A 148 8.80 -2.90 -8.57
C VAL A 148 10.20 -3.03 -7.96
N ARG A 149 10.53 -4.15 -7.31
CA ARG A 149 11.87 -4.37 -6.74
C ARG A 149 12.96 -4.44 -7.80
N GLU A 150 12.64 -4.95 -8.99
CA GLU A 150 13.54 -5.03 -10.15
C GLU A 150 13.85 -3.64 -10.74
N ILE A 151 12.90 -2.70 -10.64
CA ILE A 151 13.09 -1.31 -11.08
C ILE A 151 14.05 -0.55 -10.15
N LEU A 152 14.01 -0.85 -8.85
CA LEU A 152 14.80 -0.13 -7.84
C LEU A 152 16.25 -0.63 -7.79
N THR A 153 17.18 0.28 -7.60
CA THR A 153 18.57 -0.07 -7.25
C THR A 153 18.65 -0.65 -5.84
N GLU A 154 19.77 -1.30 -5.50
CA GLU A 154 19.98 -1.81 -4.15
C GLU A 154 19.94 -0.70 -3.09
N LYS A 155 20.56 0.46 -3.38
CA LYS A 155 20.51 1.65 -2.52
C LYS A 155 19.07 2.09 -2.27
N GLN A 156 18.26 2.19 -3.32
CA GLN A 156 16.84 2.58 -3.22
C GLN A 156 16.03 1.56 -2.41
N ARG A 157 16.29 0.26 -2.57
CA ARG A 157 15.64 -0.78 -1.76
C ARG A 157 15.96 -0.63 -0.26
N LYS A 158 17.20 -0.33 0.09
CA LYS A 158 17.59 -0.05 1.49
C LYS A 158 16.88 1.18 2.05
N ILE A 159 16.82 2.27 1.28
CA ILE A 159 16.10 3.50 1.67
C ILE A 159 14.60 3.20 1.86
N LEU A 160 13.97 2.50 0.92
CA LEU A 160 12.57 2.08 1.01
C LEU A 160 12.28 1.33 2.31
N LEU A 161 13.09 0.34 2.66
CA LEU A 161 12.93 -0.44 3.89
C LEU A 161 13.06 0.41 5.15
N SER A 162 13.92 1.43 5.13
CA SER A 162 14.14 2.32 6.28
C SER A 162 12.90 3.12 6.68
N TYR A 163 11.99 3.44 5.74
CA TYR A 163 10.76 4.16 6.05
C TYR A 163 9.50 3.29 5.97
N ALA A 164 9.52 2.14 5.28
CA ALA A 164 8.36 1.27 5.13
C ALA A 164 7.81 0.72 6.47
N GLY A 165 8.68 0.58 7.48
CA GLY A 165 8.31 0.12 8.82
C GLY A 165 8.06 1.22 9.84
N LYS A 166 8.31 2.50 9.49
CA LYS A 166 8.04 3.61 10.41
C LYS A 166 6.52 3.80 10.48
N LYS A 167 5.97 3.83 11.70
CA LYS A 167 4.59 4.29 11.89
C LYS A 167 4.50 5.70 11.30
N MET A 168 3.52 5.92 10.43
CA MET A 168 3.08 7.27 10.11
C MET A 168 2.60 7.87 11.42
N GLU A 169 3.43 8.65 12.10
CA GLU A 169 2.96 9.53 13.16
C GLU A 169 2.02 10.51 12.46
N HIS A 170 0.73 10.21 12.51
CA HIS A 170 -0.29 11.21 12.25
C HIS A 170 -0.06 12.30 13.29
N LYS A 171 0.61 13.38 12.90
CA LYS A 171 0.51 14.65 13.60
C LYS A 171 -0.99 14.94 13.69
N LYS A 172 -1.51 14.82 14.91
CA LYS A 172 -2.86 15.27 15.28
C LYS A 172 -2.96 16.77 15.02
#